data_AF-A0A2K2D0Z8-F1
#
_entry.id   AF-A0A2K2D0Z8-F1
#
_cell.length_a   1.000
_cell.length_b   1.000
_cell.length_c   1.000
_cell.angle_alpha   90.00
_cell.angle_beta   90.00
_cell.angle_gamma   90.00
#
_symmetry.space_group_name_H-M   'P 1'
#
loop_
_entity.id
_entity.type
_entity.pdbx_description
1 polymer ?
#
loop_
_entity_poly.entity_id
_entity_poly.type
_entity_poly.pdbx_seq_one_letter_code
_entity_poly.pdbx_strand_id
1 'polypeptide(L)'
;MFCTLDITEKVQKLSYSIESKEKIVANLANFAYDPYNYAFMRQLNILELFLDCITEPNERLIEFGIGGICNSCVDPANASVITQCGGIPLVVQCLSSPVRNTVNYALGALYYLCNPSTKKEILRPDVLRVIGDYATVGAVNSSFNNLANTFLDKHVNP
;
A
#
# COMPACT_ATOMS: atom_id res chain seq x y z
N MET A 1 0.94 -6.47 -32.52
CA MET A 1 1.07 -5.11 -31.93
C MET A 1 0.45 -5.26 -30.54
N PHE A 2 1.19 -5.48 -29.46
CA PHE A 2 2.27 -4.68 -28.92
C PHE A 2 3.37 -5.57 -28.34
N CYS A 3 4.61 -5.34 -28.77
CA CYS A 3 5.80 -5.87 -28.14
C CYS A 3 6.32 -4.77 -27.20
N THR A 4 5.77 -4.71 -26.00
CA THR A 4 6.33 -3.93 -24.90
C THR A 4 6.46 -4.90 -23.75
N LEU A 5 7.69 -5.36 -23.49
CA LEU A 5 8.01 -5.96 -22.20
C LEU A 5 7.56 -4.98 -21.12
N ASP A 6 6.53 -5.38 -20.38
CA ASP A 6 6.04 -4.65 -19.22
C ASP A 6 7.20 -4.44 -18.25
N ILE A 7 7.31 -3.24 -17.66
CA ILE A 7 8.33 -2.97 -16.66
C ILE A 7 8.19 -3.98 -15.50
N THR A 8 6.97 -4.40 -15.20
CA THR A 8 6.67 -5.45 -14.21
C THR A 8 7.36 -6.77 -14.56
N GLU A 9 7.25 -7.25 -15.81
CA GLU A 9 7.97 -8.44 -16.25
C GLU A 9 9.49 -8.23 -16.22
N LYS A 10 9.97 -7.03 -16.56
CA LYS A 10 11.40 -6.71 -16.53
C LYS A 10 11.96 -6.66 -15.12
N VAL A 11 11.25 -6.09 -14.14
CA VAL A 11 11.67 -6.10 -12.74
C VAL A 11 11.71 -7.54 -12.22
N GLN A 12 10.75 -8.37 -12.60
CA GLN A 12 10.76 -9.79 -12.21
C GLN A 12 11.86 -10.60 -12.90
N LYS A 13 12.18 -10.32 -14.18
CA LYS A 13 13.10 -11.11 -15.02
C LYS A 13 14.56 -10.59 -15.09
N LEU A 14 14.84 -9.29 -14.95
CA LEU A 14 16.17 -8.69 -15.12
C LEU A 14 16.98 -8.52 -13.84
N SER A 15 16.35 -8.58 -12.67
CA SER A 15 17.09 -8.50 -11.40
C SER A 15 17.70 -9.86 -11.08
N TYR A 16 19.00 -10.02 -11.30
CA TYR A 16 19.71 -11.28 -11.01
C TYR A 16 19.81 -11.59 -9.50
N SER A 17 19.50 -10.63 -8.62
CA SER A 17 19.49 -10.82 -7.16
C SER A 17 18.26 -10.20 -6.49
N ILE A 18 17.85 -10.77 -5.36
CA ILE A 18 16.80 -10.24 -4.47
C ILE A 18 17.12 -8.80 -4.05
N GLU A 19 18.38 -8.51 -3.74
CA GLU A 19 18.84 -7.15 -3.38
C GLU A 19 18.57 -6.13 -4.50
N SER A 20 18.74 -6.53 -5.75
CA SER A 20 18.43 -5.66 -6.89
C SER A 20 16.93 -5.38 -7.00
N LYS A 21 16.08 -6.39 -6.75
CA LYS A 21 14.61 -6.19 -6.69
C LYS A 21 14.25 -5.20 -5.59
N GLU A 22 14.74 -5.43 -4.38
CA GLU A 22 14.50 -4.54 -3.23
C GLU A 22 14.85 -3.09 -3.56
N LYS A 23 16.03 -2.84 -4.14
CA LYS A 23 16.47 -1.49 -4.54
C LYS A 23 15.57 -0.87 -5.61
N ILE A 24 15.13 -1.65 -6.59
CA ILE A 24 14.26 -1.13 -7.65
C ILE A 24 12.90 -0.73 -7.06
N VAL A 25 12.27 -1.62 -6.28
CA VAL A 25 10.94 -1.37 -5.70
C VAL A 25 11.00 -0.20 -4.70
N ALA A 26 12.05 -0.11 -3.89
CA ALA A 26 12.26 1.02 -3.00
C ALA A 26 12.35 2.36 -3.74
N ASN A 27 13.09 2.41 -4.85
CA ASN A 27 13.19 3.64 -5.66
C ASN A 27 11.85 4.00 -6.32
N LEU A 28 11.12 3.01 -6.84
CA LEU A 28 9.78 3.22 -7.38
C LEU A 28 8.82 3.76 -6.32
N ALA A 29 8.86 3.21 -5.10
CA ALA A 29 8.04 3.67 -3.98
C ALA A 29 8.37 5.12 -3.57
N ASN A 30 9.64 5.51 -3.63
CA ASN A 30 10.06 6.90 -3.42
C ASN A 30 9.54 7.84 -4.53
N PHE A 31 9.60 7.41 -5.80
CA PHE A 31 9.02 8.18 -6.91
C PHE A 31 7.50 8.33 -6.80
N ALA A 32 6.82 7.37 -6.14
CA ALA A 32 5.38 7.38 -5.89
C ALA A 32 4.95 8.47 -4.91
N TYR A 33 5.88 9.21 -4.31
CA TYR A 33 5.53 10.36 -3.48
C TYR A 33 5.16 11.60 -4.31
N ASP A 34 5.67 11.73 -5.54
CA ASP A 34 5.42 12.89 -6.40
C ASP A 34 4.22 12.66 -7.34
N PRO A 35 3.15 13.48 -7.27
CA PRO A 35 2.00 13.37 -8.16
C PRO A 35 2.32 13.48 -9.65
N TYR A 36 3.43 14.13 -10.02
CA TYR A 36 3.92 14.17 -11.40
C TYR A 36 4.11 12.76 -11.99
N ASN A 37 4.48 11.79 -11.14
CA ASN A 37 4.76 10.42 -11.56
C ASN A 37 3.52 9.54 -11.70
N TYR A 38 2.34 9.95 -11.21
CA TYR A 38 1.16 9.08 -11.13
C TYR A 38 0.65 8.60 -12.48
N ALA A 39 0.65 9.48 -13.49
CA ALA A 39 0.25 9.07 -14.84
C ALA A 39 1.21 8.02 -15.42
N PHE A 40 2.52 8.19 -15.20
CA PHE A 40 3.54 7.23 -15.62
C PHE A 40 3.42 5.91 -14.86
N MET A 41 3.11 5.94 -13.56
CA MET A 41 2.92 4.72 -12.76
C MET A 41 1.79 3.85 -13.31
N ARG A 42 0.66 4.46 -13.69
CA ARG A 42 -0.45 3.75 -14.32
C ARG A 42 -0.09 3.25 -15.72
N GLN A 43 0.63 4.05 -16.52
CA GLN A 43 1.06 3.62 -17.86
C GLN A 43 2.04 2.45 -17.86
N LEU A 44 2.80 2.31 -16.77
CA LEU A 44 3.86 1.33 -16.61
C LEU A 44 3.49 0.19 -15.65
N ASN A 45 2.21 0.07 -15.27
CA ASN A 45 1.67 -0.95 -14.37
C ASN A 45 2.43 -1.07 -13.03
N ILE A 46 2.92 0.05 -12.51
CA ILE A 46 3.73 0.08 -11.28
C ILE A 46 2.87 -0.16 -10.03
N LEU A 47 1.58 0.20 -10.07
CA LEU A 47 0.67 -0.04 -8.95
C LEU A 47 0.43 -1.54 -8.77
N GLU A 48 0.24 -2.26 -9.87
CA GLU A 48 0.12 -3.71 -9.93
C GLU A 48 1.42 -4.38 -9.47
N LEU A 49 2.59 -3.88 -9.91
CA LEU A 49 3.88 -4.35 -9.42
C LEU A 49 4.00 -4.21 -7.88
N PHE A 50 3.52 -3.11 -7.29
CA PHE A 50 3.51 -2.96 -5.83
C PHE A 50 2.60 -3.98 -5.15
N LEU A 51 1.42 -4.29 -5.73
CA LEU A 51 0.54 -5.33 -5.21
C LEU A 51 1.19 -6.71 -5.29
N ASP A 52 1.87 -7.04 -6.39
CA ASP A 52 2.65 -8.28 -6.52
C ASP A 52 3.71 -8.38 -5.42
N CYS A 53 4.44 -7.28 -5.15
CA CYS A 53 5.46 -7.22 -4.11
C CYS A 53 4.90 -7.49 -2.69
N ILE A 54 3.64 -7.11 -2.42
CA ILE A 54 2.97 -7.41 -1.14
C ILE A 54 2.70 -8.91 -0.97
N THR A 55 2.62 -9.67 -2.05
CA THR A 55 2.40 -11.13 -2.02
C THR A 55 3.69 -11.95 -1.92
N GLU A 56 4.85 -11.30 -2.08
CA GLU A 56 6.15 -11.96 -1.98
C GLU A 56 6.48 -12.37 -0.53
N PRO A 57 7.28 -13.42 -0.31
CA PRO A 57 7.71 -13.81 1.03
C PRO A 57 8.79 -12.89 1.63
N ASN A 58 9.38 -12.00 0.83
CA ASN A 58 10.44 -11.11 1.26
C ASN A 58 9.86 -9.86 1.95
N GLU A 59 10.13 -9.72 3.25
CA GLU A 59 9.59 -8.62 4.07
C GLU A 59 9.91 -7.21 3.53
N ARG A 60 11.07 -7.02 2.88
CA ARG A 60 11.43 -5.73 2.27
C ARG A 60 10.63 -5.44 1.02
N LEU A 61 10.38 -6.44 0.18
CA LEU A 61 9.49 -6.26 -0.98
C LEU A 61 8.06 -5.94 -0.51
N ILE A 62 7.57 -6.60 0.53
CA ILE A 62 6.28 -6.27 1.13
C ILE A 62 6.27 -4.82 1.62
N GLU A 63 7.28 -4.42 2.42
CA GLU A 63 7.39 -3.07 2.98
C GLU A 63 7.43 -2.00 1.89
N PHE A 64 8.26 -2.17 0.86
CA PHE A 64 8.35 -1.21 -0.24
C PHE A 64 7.11 -1.22 -1.14
N GLY A 65 6.49 -2.39 -1.35
CA GLY A 65 5.22 -2.51 -2.06
C GLY A 65 4.12 -1.70 -1.40
N ILE A 66 3.86 -1.93 -0.11
CA ILE A 66 2.84 -1.16 0.63
C ILE A 66 3.22 0.32 0.76
N GLY A 67 4.52 0.63 0.87
CA GLY A 67 5.01 2.02 0.86
C GLY A 67 4.67 2.74 -0.44
N GLY A 68 4.88 2.10 -1.59
CA GLY A 68 4.51 2.62 -2.90
C GLY A 68 3.00 2.82 -3.07
N ILE A 69 2.19 1.89 -2.57
CA ILE A 69 0.72 2.02 -2.51
C ILE A 69 0.33 3.22 -1.64
N CYS A 70 0.86 3.32 -0.42
CA CYS A 70 0.55 4.40 0.51
C CYS A 70 0.89 5.77 -0.09
N ASN A 71 2.04 5.90 -0.76
CA ASN A 71 2.49 7.16 -1.35
C ASN A 71 1.65 7.60 -2.55
N SER A 72 1.03 6.66 -3.28
CA SER A 72 0.32 6.93 -4.54
C SER A 72 -1.20 6.99 -4.41
N CYS A 73 -1.78 6.34 -3.40
CA CYS A 73 -3.23 6.15 -3.28
C CYS A 73 -4.02 7.40 -2.84
N VAL A 74 -3.35 8.52 -2.55
CA VAL A 74 -4.01 9.82 -2.37
C VAL A 74 -4.67 10.31 -3.68
N ASP A 75 -4.15 9.91 -4.84
CA ASP A 75 -4.76 10.18 -6.14
C ASP A 75 -5.93 9.22 -6.40
N PRO A 76 -7.14 9.73 -6.68
CA PRO A 76 -8.30 8.88 -6.92
C PRO A 76 -8.15 7.91 -8.10
N ALA A 77 -7.41 8.28 -9.14
CA ALA A 77 -7.19 7.39 -10.28
C ALA A 77 -6.28 6.21 -9.90
N ASN A 78 -5.21 6.46 -9.13
CA ASN A 78 -4.39 5.39 -8.56
C ASN A 78 -5.20 4.50 -7.59
N ALA A 79 -5.94 5.11 -6.67
CA ALA A 79 -6.81 4.38 -5.73
C ALA A 79 -7.80 3.47 -6.46
N SER A 80 -8.36 3.93 -7.58
CA SER A 80 -9.26 3.15 -8.43
C SER A 80 -8.56 1.93 -9.03
N VAL A 81 -7.35 2.09 -9.60
CA VAL A 81 -6.57 0.97 -10.14
C VAL A 81 -6.25 -0.05 -9.04
N ILE A 82 -5.73 0.43 -7.90
CA ILE A 82 -5.41 -0.42 -6.74
C ILE A 82 -6.62 -1.23 -6.28
N THR A 83 -7.79 -0.60 -6.19
CA THR A 83 -9.03 -1.27 -5.77
C THR A 83 -9.48 -2.29 -6.81
N GLN A 84 -9.45 -1.94 -8.10
CA GLN A 84 -9.87 -2.83 -9.20
C GLN A 84 -8.96 -4.06 -9.31
N CYS A 85 -7.68 -3.93 -8.97
CA CYS A 85 -6.72 -5.03 -8.92
C CYS A 85 -6.79 -5.86 -7.62
N GLY A 86 -7.81 -5.66 -6.78
CA GLY A 86 -7.98 -6.43 -5.55
C GLY A 86 -6.98 -6.05 -4.45
N GLY A 87 -6.55 -4.79 -4.39
CA GLY A 87 -5.57 -4.32 -3.42
C GLY A 87 -6.07 -4.23 -1.98
N ILE A 88 -7.39 -4.11 -1.74
CA ILE A 88 -7.92 -3.90 -0.38
C ILE A 88 -7.58 -5.07 0.58
N PRO A 89 -7.84 -6.35 0.25
CA PRO A 89 -7.42 -7.46 1.11
C PRO A 89 -5.92 -7.47 1.37
N LEU A 90 -5.11 -7.12 0.37
CA LEU A 90 -3.65 -7.09 0.47
C LEU A 90 -3.17 -5.98 1.42
N VAL A 91 -3.78 -4.79 1.38
CA VAL A 91 -3.46 -3.70 2.31
C VAL A 91 -3.91 -4.07 3.73
N VAL A 92 -5.09 -4.68 3.89
CA VAL A 92 -5.59 -5.12 5.20
C VAL A 92 -4.68 -6.17 5.82
N GLN A 93 -4.17 -7.13 5.05
CA GLN A 93 -3.27 -8.16 5.59
C GLN A 93 -1.98 -7.55 6.16
N CYS A 94 -1.49 -6.45 5.58
CA CYS A 94 -0.29 -5.75 6.03
C CYS A 94 -0.44 -5.16 7.44
N LEU A 95 -1.67 -4.97 7.94
CA LEU A 95 -1.91 -4.59 9.33
C LEU A 95 -1.42 -5.65 10.33
N SER A 96 -1.28 -6.91 9.94
CA SER A 96 -0.78 -7.98 10.82
C SER A 96 0.73 -8.21 10.71
N SER A 97 1.45 -7.36 9.96
CA SER A 97 2.88 -7.52 9.72
C SER A 97 3.71 -7.31 11.00
N PRO A 98 4.78 -8.10 11.21
CA PRO A 98 5.75 -7.82 12.27
C PRO A 98 6.62 -6.58 11.97
N VAL A 99 6.64 -6.13 10.71
CA VAL A 99 7.42 -4.98 10.27
C VAL A 99 6.65 -3.69 10.53
N ARG A 100 7.17 -2.86 11.43
CA ARG A 100 6.52 -1.61 11.87
C ARG A 100 6.12 -0.68 10.71
N ASN A 101 7.02 -0.49 9.75
CA ASN A 101 6.76 0.40 8.61
C ASN A 101 5.64 -0.13 7.72
N THR A 102 5.57 -1.45 7.51
CA THR A 102 4.49 -2.09 6.75
C THR A 102 3.12 -1.77 7.34
N VAL A 103 2.99 -1.85 8.67
CA VAL A 103 1.75 -1.49 9.38
C VAL A 103 1.44 0.01 9.26
N ASN A 104 2.43 0.89 9.40
CA ASN A 104 2.25 2.35 9.23
C ASN A 104 1.74 2.68 7.82
N TYR A 105 2.35 2.11 6.79
CA TYR A 105 1.93 2.32 5.40
C TYR A 105 0.55 1.74 5.13
N ALA A 106 0.21 0.59 5.71
CA ALA A 106 -1.13 0.01 5.59
C ALA A 106 -2.20 0.93 6.21
N LEU A 107 -1.98 1.44 7.43
CA LEU A 107 -2.90 2.39 8.07
C LEU A 107 -3.06 3.67 7.23
N GLY A 108 -1.95 4.22 6.73
CA GLY A 108 -1.95 5.40 5.86
C GLY A 108 -2.67 5.15 4.53
N ALA A 109 -2.46 4.00 3.90
CA ALA A 109 -3.13 3.64 2.66
C ALA A 109 -4.64 3.47 2.86
N LEU A 110 -5.08 2.79 3.93
CA LEU A 110 -6.50 2.61 4.24
C LEU A 110 -7.22 3.94 4.46
N TYR A 111 -6.54 4.94 5.04
CA TYR A 111 -7.10 6.30 5.21
C TYR A 111 -7.55 6.93 3.88
N TYR A 112 -6.78 6.73 2.80
CA TYR A 112 -7.13 7.25 1.47
C TYR A 112 -8.00 6.29 0.66
N LEU A 113 -7.78 4.98 0.79
CA LEU A 113 -8.51 3.96 0.06
C LEU A 113 -9.95 3.79 0.56
N CYS A 114 -10.26 4.17 1.80
CA CYS A 114 -11.62 4.14 2.34
C CYS A 114 -12.50 5.24 1.73
N ASN A 115 -13.46 4.81 0.90
CA ASN A 115 -14.39 5.66 0.18
C ASN A 115 -15.74 4.93 0.02
N PRO A 116 -16.79 5.54 -0.56
CA PRO A 116 -18.11 4.91 -0.68
C PRO A 116 -18.14 3.54 -1.34
N SER A 117 -17.20 3.24 -2.26
CA SER A 117 -17.12 1.94 -2.96
C SER A 117 -16.41 0.87 -2.14
N THR A 118 -15.42 1.23 -1.33
CA THR A 118 -14.57 0.29 -0.57
C THR A 118 -14.98 0.16 0.90
N LYS A 119 -15.81 1.07 1.42
CA LYS A 119 -16.18 1.13 2.85
C LYS A 119 -16.71 -0.19 3.41
N LYS A 120 -17.48 -0.96 2.61
CA LYS A 120 -18.06 -2.24 3.08
C LYS A 120 -16.99 -3.28 3.38
N GLU A 121 -15.86 -3.20 2.69
CA GLU A 121 -14.74 -4.11 2.83
C GLU A 121 -13.76 -3.64 3.90
N ILE A 122 -13.43 -2.34 3.91
CA ILE A 122 -12.47 -1.76 4.86
C ILE A 122 -13.05 -1.62 6.27
N LEU A 123 -14.34 -1.27 6.40
CA LEU A 123 -14.99 -1.06 7.70
C LEU A 123 -15.64 -2.33 8.26
N ARG A 124 -15.13 -3.50 7.88
CA ARG A 124 -15.59 -4.77 8.49
C ARG A 124 -15.21 -4.81 9.98
N PRO A 125 -16.01 -5.49 10.83
CA PRO A 125 -15.77 -5.52 12.27
C PRO A 125 -14.37 -6.03 12.67
N ASP A 126 -13.82 -7.00 11.94
CA ASP A 126 -12.50 -7.55 12.20
C ASP A 126 -11.36 -6.57 11.88
N VAL A 127 -11.49 -5.81 10.77
CA VAL A 127 -10.52 -4.76 10.40
C VAL A 127 -10.59 -3.60 11.38
N LEU A 128 -11.80 -3.15 11.73
CA LEU A 128 -12.00 -2.08 12.71
C LEU A 128 -11.45 -2.43 14.09
N ARG A 129 -11.58 -3.70 14.51
CA ARG A 129 -10.97 -4.17 15.76
C ARG A 129 -9.46 -3.99 15.75
N VAL A 130 -8.78 -4.42 14.68
CA VAL A 130 -7.32 -4.28 14.55
C VAL A 130 -6.89 -2.81 14.56
N ILE A 131 -7.60 -1.94 13.82
CA ILE A 131 -7.32 -0.50 13.81
C ILE A 131 -7.58 0.11 15.21
N GLY A 132 -8.66 -0.29 15.87
CA GLY A 132 -8.98 0.12 17.24
C GLY A 132 -7.90 -0.30 18.25
N ASP A 133 -7.38 -1.53 18.12
CA ASP A 133 -6.27 -2.00 18.95
C ASP A 133 -5.06 -1.04 18.78
N TYR A 134 -4.69 -0.67 17.55
CA TYR A 134 -3.62 0.31 17.30
C TYR A 134 -3.90 1.71 17.86
N ALA A 135 -5.15 2.16 17.86
CA ALA A 135 -5.56 3.45 18.43
C ALA A 135 -5.43 3.50 19.97
N THR A 136 -5.35 2.33 20.64
CA THR A 136 -5.22 2.22 22.10
C THR A 136 -3.81 1.89 22.59
N VAL A 137 -2.93 1.40 21.70
CA VAL A 137 -1.50 1.24 22.00
C VAL A 137 -0.93 2.63 22.33
N GLY A 138 -0.65 2.88 23.61
CA GLY A 138 -0.21 4.19 24.12
C GLY A 138 1.09 4.70 23.51
N ALA A 139 1.59 5.84 24.01
CA ALA A 139 2.68 6.68 23.47
C ALA A 139 4.03 5.97 23.14
N VAL A 140 4.20 4.68 23.45
CA VAL A 140 5.36 3.86 23.09
C VAL A 140 5.47 3.68 21.56
N ASN A 141 4.37 3.83 20.80
CA ASN A 141 4.39 3.84 19.34
C ASN A 141 3.44 4.89 18.75
N SER A 142 3.82 6.17 18.88
CA SER A 142 3.00 7.32 18.51
C SER A 142 2.48 7.33 17.06
N SER A 143 3.19 6.71 16.11
CA SER A 143 2.77 6.70 14.70
C SER A 143 1.52 5.85 14.45
N PHE A 144 1.45 4.64 15.02
CA PHE A 144 0.28 3.75 14.89
C PHE A 144 -0.95 4.39 15.51
N ASN A 145 -0.78 4.90 16.73
CA ASN A 145 -1.84 5.55 17.48
C ASN A 145 -2.44 6.72 16.68
N ASN A 146 -1.59 7.62 16.18
CA ASN A 146 -2.03 8.80 15.43
C ASN A 146 -2.74 8.42 14.12
N LEU A 147 -2.17 7.51 13.33
CA LEU A 147 -2.76 7.09 12.05
C LEU A 147 -4.09 6.36 12.25
N ALA A 148 -4.17 5.47 13.24
CA ALA A 148 -5.38 4.73 13.55
C ALA A 148 -6.50 5.67 14.05
N ASN A 149 -6.20 6.58 14.98
CA ASN A 149 -7.18 7.58 15.42
C ASN A 149 -7.63 8.47 14.26
N THR A 150 -6.71 8.96 13.43
CA THR A 150 -7.03 9.77 12.25
C THR A 150 -7.94 9.03 11.26
N PHE A 151 -7.73 7.72 11.09
CA PHE A 151 -8.62 6.88 10.28
C PHE A 151 -10.02 6.77 10.89
N LEU A 152 -10.12 6.47 12.18
CA LEU A 152 -11.38 6.28 12.89
C LEU A 152 -12.20 7.57 12.92
N ASP A 153 -11.57 8.70 13.22
CA ASP A 153 -12.22 10.02 13.25
C ASP A 153 -12.81 10.36 11.88
N LYS A 154 -12.09 10.10 10.78
CA LYS A 154 -12.57 10.42 9.44
C LYS A 154 -13.70 9.51 8.95
N HIS A 155 -13.59 8.20 9.21
CA HIS A 155 -14.41 7.19 8.51
C HIS A 155 -15.46 6.52 9.39
N VAL A 156 -15.36 6.63 10.71
CA VAL A 156 -16.25 5.97 11.68
C VAL A 156 -16.96 7.00 12.57
N ASN A 157 -16.25 8.02 13.04
CA ASN A 157 -16.77 9.06 13.93
C ASN A 157 -16.67 10.49 13.33
N PRO A 158 -17.22 10.73 12.12
CA PRO A 158 -17.03 11.98 11.39
C PRO A 158 -17.72 13.20 12.04
#